data_AF-A0A0C9TBY3-F1
#
_entry.id   AF-A0A0C9TBY3-F1
#
_cell.length_a   1.000
_cell.length_b   1.000
_cell.length_c   1.000
_cell.angle_alpha   90.00
_cell.angle_beta   90.00
_cell.angle_gamma   90.00
#
_symmetry.space_group_name_H-M   'P 1'
#
loop_
_entity.id
_entity.type
_entity.pdbx_description
1 polymer ?
#
loop_
_entity_poly.entity_id
_entity_poly.type
_entity_poly.pdbx_seq_one_letter_code
_entity_poly.pdbx_strand_id
1 'polypeptide(L)'
;NQLDAIPTIGCSTWLGSWWAGIEFLTKAADVVREGYEKHKGTPFKVADLYSWTVVVSGPHFVEEVRKASDDELSSAEAVNDILKVEYTLGHDTHDNPYHNAIIRSQLSQNLETLYPRIRDEIVTVFEETLDLQGNGE
;
A
#
# COMPACT_ATOMS: atom_id res chain seq x y z
N ASN A 1 -12.39 -12.04 21.15
CA ASN A 1 -11.18 -11.44 20.57
C ASN A 1 -11.52 -9.98 20.21
N GLN A 2 -10.66 -8.98 20.42
CA GLN A 2 -11.03 -7.56 20.19
C GLN A 2 -11.43 -7.27 18.73
N LEU A 3 -10.93 -8.08 17.78
CA LEU A 3 -11.28 -8.00 16.36
C LEU A 3 -12.70 -8.47 16.03
N ASP A 4 -13.39 -9.18 16.93
CA ASP A 4 -14.73 -9.74 16.65
C ASP A 4 -15.81 -8.64 16.55
N ALA A 5 -15.54 -7.47 17.12
CA ALA A 5 -16.43 -6.30 17.04
C ALA A 5 -16.35 -5.57 15.70
N ILE A 6 -15.31 -5.81 14.90
CA ILE A 6 -15.10 -5.15 13.60
C ILE A 6 -15.79 -5.98 12.50
N PRO A 7 -16.64 -5.36 11.66
CA PRO A 7 -17.33 -6.08 10.60
C PRO A 7 -16.34 -6.68 9.60
N THR A 8 -16.62 -7.92 9.18
CA THR A 8 -15.78 -8.68 8.25
C THR A 8 -16.35 -8.61 6.83
N ILE A 9 -15.50 -8.33 5.85
CA ILE A 9 -15.84 -8.44 4.44
C ILE A 9 -15.48 -9.84 3.94
N GLY A 10 -16.42 -10.48 3.25
CA GLY A 10 -16.32 -11.91 2.91
C GLY A 10 -16.81 -12.81 4.04
N CYS A 11 -16.19 -13.98 4.20
CA CYS A 11 -16.63 -15.00 5.15
C CYS A 11 -15.70 -15.07 6.37
N SER A 12 -16.29 -15.08 7.58
CA SER A 12 -15.55 -15.13 8.86
C SER A 12 -15.28 -16.55 9.38
N THR A 13 -15.75 -17.59 8.68
CA THR A 13 -15.44 -18.99 9.04
C THR A 13 -14.01 -19.36 8.63
N TRP A 14 -13.37 -20.31 9.31
CA TRP A 14 -11.94 -20.64 9.07
C TRP A 14 -11.60 -21.03 7.61
N LEU A 15 -12.46 -21.80 6.94
CA LEU A 15 -12.32 -22.11 5.50
C LEU A 15 -12.67 -20.90 4.64
N GLY A 16 -13.68 -20.15 5.05
CA GLY A 16 -14.13 -18.96 4.36
C GLY A 16 -13.10 -17.83 4.37
N SER A 17 -12.34 -17.67 5.45
CA SER A 17 -11.30 -16.66 5.58
C SER A 17 -10.09 -16.99 4.72
N TRP A 18 -9.74 -18.27 4.56
CA TRP A 18 -8.67 -18.68 3.63
C TRP A 18 -9.05 -18.39 2.18
N TRP A 19 -10.27 -18.71 1.77
CA TRP A 19 -10.78 -18.34 0.44
C TRP A 19 -10.84 -16.83 0.25
N ALA A 20 -11.33 -16.09 1.25
CA ALA A 20 -11.38 -14.64 1.23
C ALA A 20 -9.97 -14.01 1.14
N GLY A 21 -8.96 -14.63 1.77
CA GLY A 21 -7.56 -14.22 1.62
C GLY A 21 -7.04 -14.38 0.18
N ILE A 22 -7.34 -15.49 -0.49
CA ILE A 22 -6.99 -15.69 -1.91
C ILE A 22 -7.71 -14.69 -2.81
N GLU A 23 -8.99 -14.44 -2.53
CA GLU A 23 -9.77 -13.43 -3.23
C GLU A 23 -9.17 -12.03 -3.02
N PHE A 24 -8.78 -11.70 -1.78
CA PHE A 24 -8.13 -10.44 -1.48
C PHE A 24 -6.79 -10.27 -2.20
N LEU A 25 -5.96 -11.31 -2.27
CA LEU A 25 -4.69 -11.26 -3.03
C LEU A 25 -4.89 -10.92 -4.52
N THR A 26 -5.96 -11.41 -5.13
CA THR A 26 -6.19 -11.28 -6.58
C THR A 26 -7.11 -10.12 -6.94
N LYS A 27 -7.98 -9.71 -6.02
CA LYS A 27 -9.05 -8.71 -6.22
C LYS A 27 -9.13 -7.72 -5.07
N ALA A 28 -7.99 -7.35 -4.47
CA ALA A 28 -7.93 -6.44 -3.32
C ALA A 28 -8.78 -5.18 -3.51
N ALA A 29 -8.69 -4.55 -4.69
CA ALA A 29 -9.43 -3.33 -4.99
C ALA A 29 -10.96 -3.52 -4.91
N ASP A 30 -11.46 -4.68 -5.34
CA ASP A 30 -12.89 -4.99 -5.31
C ASP A 30 -13.36 -5.28 -3.89
N VAL A 31 -12.60 -6.06 -3.13
CA VAL A 31 -12.89 -6.38 -1.73
C VAL A 31 -12.88 -5.14 -0.85
N VAL A 32 -11.88 -4.25 -1.02
CA VAL A 32 -11.81 -2.98 -0.28
C VAL A 32 -12.98 -2.06 -0.66
N ARG A 33 -13.35 -2.02 -1.94
CA ARG A 33 -14.48 -1.20 -2.40
C ARG A 33 -15.79 -1.70 -1.84
N GLU A 34 -16.02 -3.01 -1.85
CA GLU A 34 -17.19 -3.62 -1.20
C GLU A 34 -17.26 -3.26 0.28
N GLY A 35 -16.13 -3.38 0.99
CA GLY A 35 -16.04 -3.00 2.40
C GLY A 35 -16.34 -1.53 2.64
N TYR A 36 -15.79 -0.65 1.80
CA TYR A 36 -16.02 0.78 1.87
C TYR A 36 -17.49 1.14 1.60
N GLU A 37 -18.12 0.51 0.60
CA GLU A 37 -19.54 0.74 0.28
C GLU A 37 -20.45 0.27 1.42
N LYS A 38 -20.14 -0.86 2.06
CA LYS A 38 -20.93 -1.43 3.17
C LYS A 38 -20.72 -0.71 4.51
N HIS A 39 -19.51 -0.21 4.77
CA HIS A 39 -19.10 0.32 6.08
C HIS A 39 -18.53 1.73 6.01
N LYS A 40 -18.99 2.53 5.05
CA LYS A 40 -18.49 3.89 4.79
C LYS A 40 -18.41 4.74 6.06
N GLY A 41 -17.21 5.25 6.35
CA GLY A 41 -16.96 6.11 7.51
C GLY A 41 -16.72 5.34 8.81
N THR A 42 -16.66 4.01 8.77
CA THR A 42 -16.34 3.14 9.90
C THR A 42 -15.25 2.12 9.52
N PRO A 43 -14.53 1.53 10.49
CA PRO A 43 -13.58 0.48 10.23
C PRO A 43 -14.26 -0.83 9.82
N PHE A 44 -13.61 -1.57 8.93
CA PHE A 44 -13.94 -2.96 8.60
C PHE A 44 -12.67 -3.77 8.48
N LYS A 45 -12.77 -5.11 8.51
CA LYS A 45 -11.61 -5.99 8.33
C LYS A 45 -11.78 -6.92 7.14
N VAL A 46 -10.66 -7.19 6.48
CA VAL A 46 -10.53 -8.13 5.37
C VAL A 46 -9.56 -9.23 5.78
N ALA A 47 -9.81 -10.44 5.31
CA ALA A 47 -8.88 -11.54 5.51
C ALA A 47 -7.68 -11.36 4.58
N ASP A 48 -6.48 -11.38 5.13
CA ASP A 48 -5.26 -11.61 4.38
C ASP A 48 -4.92 -13.12 4.45
N LEU A 49 -3.91 -13.58 3.71
CA LEU A 49 -3.48 -14.99 3.71
C LEU A 49 -3.19 -15.54 5.11
N TYR A 50 -2.63 -14.71 5.99
CA TYR A 50 -2.10 -15.14 7.29
C TYR A 50 -2.59 -14.29 8.46
N SER A 51 -3.34 -13.21 8.20
CA SER A 51 -3.72 -12.23 9.21
C SER A 51 -5.05 -11.55 8.87
N TRP A 52 -5.50 -10.64 9.74
CA TRP A 52 -6.62 -9.75 9.46
C TRP A 52 -6.06 -8.34 9.21
N THR A 53 -6.44 -7.73 8.09
CA THR A 53 -6.14 -6.32 7.83
C THR A 53 -7.37 -5.49 8.17
N VAL A 54 -7.22 -4.53 9.08
CA VAL A 54 -8.26 -3.55 9.41
C VAL A 54 -8.12 -2.35 8.48
N VAL A 55 -9.15 -2.09 7.68
CA VAL A 55 -9.25 -0.92 6.83
C VAL A 55 -10.07 0.13 7.57
N VAL A 56 -9.44 1.27 7.85
CA VAL A 56 -10.12 2.43 8.42
C VAL A 56 -10.68 3.31 7.32
N SER A 57 -11.97 3.66 7.43
CA SER A 57 -12.60 4.64 6.57
C SER A 57 -13.23 5.74 7.42
N GLY A 58 -13.12 6.99 7.00
CA GLY A 58 -13.65 8.15 7.74
C GLY A 58 -12.55 9.10 8.26
N PRO A 59 -12.75 10.43 8.17
CA PRO A 59 -11.71 11.40 8.53
C PRO A 59 -11.19 11.27 9.96
N HIS A 60 -12.05 10.88 10.90
CA HIS A 60 -11.68 10.71 12.31
C HIS A 60 -10.70 9.55 12.52
N PHE A 61 -11.04 8.34 12.07
CA PHE A 61 -10.17 7.17 12.21
C PHE A 61 -8.87 7.30 11.42
N VAL A 62 -8.93 7.91 10.24
CA VAL A 62 -7.72 8.21 9.45
C VAL A 62 -6.80 9.16 10.22
N GLU A 63 -7.36 10.16 10.88
CA GLU A 63 -6.58 11.09 11.69
C GLU A 63 -6.00 10.44 12.95
N GLU A 64 -6.71 9.49 13.56
CA GLU A 64 -6.19 8.69 14.68
C GLU A 64 -5.00 7.84 14.24
N VAL A 65 -5.13 7.07 13.16
CA VAL A 65 -4.01 6.27 12.62
C VAL A 65 -2.83 7.16 12.21
N ARG A 66 -3.09 8.33 11.62
CA ARG A 66 -2.03 9.29 11.24
C ARG A 66 -1.27 9.86 12.43
N LYS A 67 -1.93 10.01 13.58
CA LYS A 67 -1.36 10.59 14.81
C LYS A 67 -0.87 9.56 15.81
N ALA A 68 -1.16 8.29 15.60
CA ALA A 68 -0.72 7.20 16.46
C ALA A 68 0.80 7.26 16.65
N SER A 69 1.24 7.01 17.87
CA SER A 69 2.67 6.92 18.17
C SER A 69 3.25 5.58 17.68
N ASP A 70 4.56 5.52 17.50
CA ASP A 70 5.26 4.28 17.11
C ASP A 70 5.13 3.17 18.18
N ASP A 71 4.79 3.54 19.43
CA ASP A 71 4.49 2.60 20.53
C ASP A 71 3.10 1.93 20.36
N GLU A 72 2.19 2.56 19.59
CA GLU A 72 0.83 2.05 19.33
C GLU A 72 0.73 1.36 17.96
N LEU A 73 1.35 1.94 16.92
CA LEU A 73 1.33 1.43 15.55
C LEU A 73 2.70 1.55 14.89
N SER A 74 3.20 0.46 14.33
CA SER A 74 4.47 0.44 13.59
C SER A 74 4.24 0.34 12.09
N SER A 75 4.54 1.43 11.37
CA SER A 75 4.49 1.43 9.90
C SER A 75 5.56 0.51 9.29
N ALA A 76 6.74 0.42 9.92
CA ALA A 76 7.83 -0.41 9.43
C ALA A 76 7.48 -1.91 9.52
N GLU A 77 6.88 -2.34 10.62
CA GLU A 77 6.44 -3.73 10.80
C GLU A 77 5.30 -4.08 9.84
N ALA A 78 4.32 -3.19 9.66
CA ALA A 78 3.24 -3.40 8.70
C ALA A 78 3.75 -3.54 7.25
N VAL A 79 4.71 -2.70 6.84
CA VAL A 79 5.35 -2.81 5.51
C VAL A 79 6.14 -4.11 5.40
N ASN A 80 6.85 -4.53 6.45
CA ASN A 80 7.56 -5.81 6.46
C ASN A 80 6.60 -7.00 6.37
N ASP A 81 5.43 -6.92 6.99
CA ASP A 81 4.43 -7.99 6.91
C ASP A 81 3.87 -8.17 5.51
N ILE A 82 3.63 -7.07 4.80
CA ILE A 82 3.08 -7.08 3.44
C ILE A 82 4.14 -7.43 2.40
N LEU A 83 5.31 -6.78 2.45
CA LEU A 83 6.33 -6.89 1.41
C LEU A 83 7.39 -7.94 1.71
N LYS A 84 7.51 -8.39 2.96
CA LYS A 84 8.65 -9.21 3.42
C LYS A 84 9.96 -8.57 2.95
N VAL A 85 10.21 -7.35 3.45
CA VAL A 85 11.21 -6.38 2.94
C VAL A 85 12.59 -7.00 2.80
N GLU A 86 13.01 -7.82 3.77
CA GLU A 86 14.28 -8.56 3.72
C GLU A 86 14.44 -9.37 2.42
N TYR A 87 13.37 -10.05 2.01
CA TYR A 87 13.36 -10.98 0.88
C TYR A 87 12.99 -10.31 -0.46
N THR A 88 12.38 -9.13 -0.45
CA THR A 88 11.95 -8.43 -1.68
C THR A 88 12.77 -7.19 -2.01
N LEU A 89 13.24 -6.45 -1.01
CA LEU A 89 14.01 -5.21 -1.15
C LEU A 89 15.45 -5.32 -0.61
N GLY A 90 15.81 -6.49 -0.06
CA GLY A 90 17.13 -6.81 0.45
C GLY A 90 17.32 -6.49 1.93
N HIS A 91 18.24 -7.23 2.56
CA HIS A 91 18.56 -7.14 3.98
C HIS A 91 18.95 -5.71 4.42
N ASP A 92 19.77 -5.00 3.62
CA ASP A 92 20.21 -3.64 3.96
C ASP A 92 19.03 -2.68 4.14
N THR A 93 17.96 -2.84 3.34
CA THR A 93 16.75 -2.02 3.40
C THR A 93 15.96 -2.29 4.68
N HIS A 94 15.95 -3.54 5.14
CA HIS A 94 15.26 -3.97 6.36
C HIS A 94 16.01 -3.51 7.62
N ASP A 95 17.31 -3.77 7.69
CA ASP A 95 18.12 -3.54 8.89
C ASP A 95 18.53 -2.07 9.05
N ASN A 96 18.61 -1.34 7.93
CA ASN A 96 18.96 0.07 7.90
C ASN A 96 18.05 0.81 6.90
N PRO A 97 16.94 1.43 7.34
CA PRO A 97 16.02 2.13 6.45
C PRO A 97 16.56 3.50 5.98
N TYR A 98 17.77 3.51 5.42
CA TYR A 98 18.50 4.69 4.95
C TYR A 98 17.71 5.51 3.92
N HIS A 99 16.92 4.83 3.09
CA HIS A 99 16.13 5.41 2.03
C HIS A 99 15.14 6.46 2.55
N ASN A 100 14.61 6.30 3.77
CA ASN A 100 13.70 7.28 4.37
C ASN A 100 14.34 8.67 4.53
N ALA A 101 15.59 8.73 4.99
CA ALA A 101 16.32 9.98 5.15
C ALA A 101 16.69 10.60 3.79
N ILE A 102 17.07 9.76 2.82
CA ILE A 102 17.40 10.20 1.46
C ILE A 102 16.18 10.77 0.76
N ILE A 103 15.03 10.08 0.82
CA ILE A 103 13.78 10.55 0.21
C ILE A 103 13.41 11.93 0.76
N ARG A 104 13.43 12.08 2.09
CA ARG A 104 13.07 13.35 2.75
C ARG A 104 14.02 14.49 2.42
N SER A 105 15.33 14.23 2.36
CA SER A 105 16.35 15.29 2.21
C SER A 105 16.69 15.58 0.76
N GLN A 106 16.78 14.56 -0.09
CA GLN A 106 17.26 14.70 -1.46
C GLN A 106 16.12 14.72 -2.46
N LEU A 107 15.16 13.81 -2.36
CA LEU A 107 14.09 13.72 -3.37
C LEU A 107 13.06 14.84 -3.20
N SER A 108 12.46 14.95 -2.01
CA SER A 108 11.39 15.93 -1.78
C SER A 108 11.85 17.38 -1.93
N GLN A 109 13.09 17.70 -1.57
CA GLN A 109 13.61 19.07 -1.64
C GLN A 109 14.13 19.47 -3.02
N ASN A 110 14.54 18.51 -3.86
CA ASN A 110 15.12 18.78 -5.18
C ASN A 110 14.18 18.39 -6.33
N LEU A 111 12.89 18.22 -6.06
CA LEU A 111 11.93 17.74 -7.06
C LEU A 111 11.86 18.66 -8.29
N GLU A 112 11.94 19.98 -8.09
CA GLU A 112 11.97 20.96 -9.19
C GLU A 112 13.18 20.76 -10.12
N THR A 113 14.33 20.37 -9.56
CA THR A 113 15.55 20.12 -10.33
C THR A 113 15.53 18.75 -11.00
N LEU A 114 14.92 17.75 -10.36
CA LEU A 114 14.83 16.38 -10.89
C LEU A 114 13.74 16.26 -11.97
N TYR A 115 12.66 17.03 -11.87
CA TYR A 115 11.50 16.93 -12.74
C TYR A 115 11.83 17.03 -14.24
N PRO A 116 12.63 18.01 -14.73
CA PRO A 116 12.98 18.08 -16.15
C PRO A 116 13.66 16.81 -16.66
N ARG A 117 14.54 16.21 -15.86
CA ARG A 117 15.26 14.97 -16.21
C ARG A 117 14.32 13.78 -16.25
N ILE A 118 13.43 13.65 -15.26
CA ILE A 118 12.42 12.58 -15.22
C ILE A 118 11.48 12.70 -16.44
N ARG A 119 11.05 13.92 -16.77
CA ARG A 119 10.19 14.18 -17.93
C ARG A 119 10.89 13.81 -19.23
N ASP A 120 12.13 14.23 -19.40
CA ASP A 120 12.94 13.95 -20.59
C ASP A 120 13.04 12.44 -20.82
N GLU A 121 13.44 11.69 -19.79
CA GLU A 121 13.53 10.22 -19.85
C GLU A 121 12.18 9.57 -20.21
N ILE A 122 11.08 10.03 -19.61
CA ILE A 122 9.74 9.51 -19.94
C ILE A 122 9.41 9.78 -21.41
N VAL A 123 9.67 10.99 -21.93
CA VAL A 123 9.39 11.32 -23.34
C VAL A 123 10.24 10.46 -24.26
N THR A 124 11.55 10.37 -24.01
CA THR A 124 12.49 9.56 -24.81
C THR A 124 12.06 8.10 -24.84
N VAL A 125 11.79 7.48 -23.68
CA VAL A 125 11.37 6.08 -23.61
C VAL A 125 10.06 5.85 -24.36
N PHE A 126 9.11 6.79 -24.30
CA PHE A 126 7.86 6.68 -25.05
C PHE A 126 8.10 6.77 -26.56
N GLU A 127 8.94 7.68 -27.02
CA GLU A 127 9.28 7.80 -28.44
C GLU A 127 10.00 6.54 -28.96
N GLU A 128 10.95 5.99 -28.19
CA GLU A 128 11.69 4.78 -28.54
C GLU A 128 10.83 3.52 -28.48
N THR A 129 9.98 3.37 -27.47
CA THR A 129 9.21 2.14 -27.24
C THR A 129 7.94 2.08 -28.11
N LEU A 130 7.33 3.23 -28.39
CA LEU A 130 6.07 3.31 -29.13
C LEU A 130 6.26 3.72 -30.60
N ASP A 131 7.51 3.86 -31.07
CA ASP A 131 7.89 4.23 -32.44
C ASP A 131 7.15 5.47 -32.96
N LEU A 132 6.99 6.47 -32.09
CA LEU A 132 6.25 7.70 -32.40
C LEU A 132 7.01 8.61 -33.38
N GLN A 133 8.27 8.26 -33.70
CA GLN A 133 9.10 8.98 -34.67
C GLN A 133 8.85 8.53 -36.14
N GLY A 134 7.97 7.55 -36.39
CA GLY A 134 7.77 6.94 -37.71
C GLY A 134 6.65 7.48 -38.61
N ASN A 135 5.86 8.49 -38.22
CA ASN A 135 4.71 8.95 -39.02
C ASN A 135 4.92 10.31 -39.69
N GLY A 136 6.09 10.48 -40.30
CA GLY A 136 6.46 11.68 -41.07
C GLY A 136 6.93 11.34 -42.49
N GLU A 137 6.11 10.61 -43.25
CA GLU A 137 6.14 10.61 -44.73
C GLU A 137 4.73 10.87 -45.28
#